data_AF-A0A1C3KRB4-F1
#
_entry.id   AF-A0A1C3KRB4-F1
#
_cell.length_a   1.000
_cell.length_b   1.000
_cell.length_c   1.000
_cell.angle_alpha   90.00
_cell.angle_beta   90.00
_cell.angle_gamma   90.00
#
_symmetry.space_group_name_H-M   'P 1'
#
loop_
_entity.id
_entity.type
_entity.pdbx_description
1 polymer ?
#
loop_
_entity_poly.entity_id
_entity_poly.type
_entity_poly.pdbx_seq_one_letter_code
_entity_poly.pdbx_strand_id
1 'polypeptide(L)'
;MNLQGINPFRIALSVLIFLFHILVFNNVCSSKLNALKIQSSVGFIRTLAEVSPNADSVYEKLKMKKIKRPKTCATYKAILQYGCNESDLNKDLSNEEVFDLFMNFGSFSGKKEIYISFYYYNKLLVKFYNIMIQRLKNNFTKLASEHEISMEAQSNYWDECEKDLRNTLEFMNCESQERIDSYIDKCRSKSKLRFQLFIIFYRIFWNKYMENIEAKWNKKFYNELKNLKYE
;
A
#
# COMPACT_ATOMS: atom_id res chain seq x y z
N MET A 1 11.90 -25.66 -31.90
CA MET A 1 11.91 -24.43 -31.05
C MET A 1 13.05 -24.56 -30.06
N ASN A 2 14.04 -23.68 -30.15
CA ASN A 2 15.28 -23.76 -29.39
C ASN A 2 15.08 -23.04 -28.04
N LEU A 3 15.04 -23.78 -26.92
CA LEU A 3 14.87 -23.25 -25.55
C LEU A 3 16.21 -22.84 -24.91
N GLN A 4 17.21 -22.47 -25.70
CA GLN A 4 18.49 -21.95 -25.21
C GLN A 4 18.34 -20.45 -24.91
N GLY A 5 18.13 -20.12 -23.64
CA GLY A 5 18.17 -18.72 -23.17
C GLY A 5 17.43 -18.45 -21.87
N ILE A 6 16.61 -19.38 -21.40
CA ILE A 6 15.84 -19.16 -20.17
C ILE A 6 16.67 -19.63 -18.97
N ASN A 7 17.24 -18.67 -18.24
CA ASN A 7 17.99 -18.96 -17.02
C ASN A 7 17.01 -19.50 -15.95
N PRO A 8 17.15 -20.76 -15.49
CA PRO A 8 16.23 -21.39 -14.55
C PRO A 8 16.17 -20.65 -13.21
N PHE A 9 17.26 -19.97 -12.82
CA PHE A 9 17.30 -19.12 -11.64
C PHE A 9 16.34 -17.92 -11.75
N ARG A 10 16.21 -17.34 -12.95
CA ARG A 10 15.27 -16.23 -13.20
C ARG A 10 13.82 -16.69 -13.10
N ILE A 11 13.52 -17.89 -13.60
CA ILE A 11 12.17 -18.48 -13.49
C ILE A 11 11.85 -18.71 -12.01
N ALA A 12 12.73 -19.39 -11.28
CA ALA A 12 12.54 -19.68 -9.86
C ALA A 12 12.35 -18.41 -9.03
N LEU A 13 13.15 -17.37 -9.28
CA LEU A 13 13.02 -16.09 -8.59
C LEU A 13 11.68 -15.40 -8.86
N SER A 14 11.16 -15.45 -10.09
CA SER A 14 9.88 -14.84 -10.41
C SER A 14 8.70 -15.64 -9.87
N VAL A 15 8.80 -16.97 -9.82
CA VAL A 15 7.82 -17.81 -9.12
C VAL A 15 7.80 -17.48 -7.64
N LEU A 16 8.97 -17.30 -7.01
CA LEU A 16 9.06 -16.85 -5.62
C LEU A 16 8.45 -15.45 -5.41
N ILE A 17 8.70 -14.51 -6.33
CA ILE A 17 8.08 -13.17 -6.31
C ILE A 17 6.56 -13.26 -6.46
N PHE A 18 6.07 -14.10 -7.37
CA PHE A 18 4.65 -14.33 -7.61
C PHE A 18 3.98 -14.96 -6.38
N LEU A 19 4.59 -15.98 -5.78
CA LEU A 19 4.12 -16.61 -4.54
C LEU A 19 4.13 -15.63 -3.37
N PHE A 20 5.17 -14.81 -3.24
CA PHE A 20 5.22 -13.75 -2.24
C PHE A 20 4.12 -12.72 -2.46
N HIS A 21 3.87 -12.32 -3.72
CA HIS A 21 2.76 -11.44 -4.05
C HIS A 21 1.41 -12.05 -3.66
N ILE A 22 1.15 -13.31 -4.01
CA ILE A 22 -0.06 -14.04 -3.61
C ILE A 22 -0.20 -14.07 -2.09
N LEU A 23 0.86 -14.38 -1.35
CA LEU A 23 0.84 -14.39 0.11
C LEU A 23 0.51 -13.00 0.69
N VAL A 24 1.11 -11.93 0.15
CA VAL A 24 0.81 -10.55 0.57
C VAL A 24 -0.58 -10.10 0.09
N PHE A 25 -1.11 -10.61 -1.03
CA PHE A 25 -2.49 -10.38 -1.50
C PHE A 25 -3.51 -11.07 -0.60
N ASN A 26 -3.27 -12.33 -0.29
CA ASN A 26 -4.17 -13.13 0.53
C ASN A 26 -4.18 -12.70 1.99
N ASN A 27 -3.04 -12.28 2.57
CA ASN A 27 -3.03 -11.77 3.95
C ASN A 27 -3.79 -10.45 4.12
N VAL A 28 -3.88 -9.62 3.08
CA VAL A 28 -4.65 -8.35 3.13
C VAL A 28 -6.15 -8.61 2.95
N CYS A 29 -6.53 -9.67 2.21
CA CYS A 29 -7.93 -10.08 2.06
C CYS A 29 -8.43 -11.03 3.18
N SER A 30 -7.55 -11.72 3.90
CA SER A 30 -7.91 -12.66 4.98
C SER A 30 -7.98 -12.06 6.38
N SER A 31 -8.01 -10.74 6.53
CA SER A 31 -8.27 -10.12 7.84
C SER A 31 -9.76 -10.18 8.21
N LYS A 32 -10.32 -11.40 8.25
CA LYS A 32 -11.46 -11.86 9.09
C LYS A 32 -11.95 -13.22 8.60
N LEU A 33 -11.38 -14.29 9.14
CA LEU A 33 -12.18 -15.43 9.56
C LEU A 33 -11.57 -16.01 10.85
N ASN A 34 -12.24 -15.72 11.97
CA ASN A 34 -12.11 -16.42 13.25
C ASN A 34 -10.77 -16.31 14.01
N ALA A 35 -10.42 -15.12 14.50
CA ALA A 35 -9.47 -14.96 15.62
C ALA A 35 -10.17 -14.98 16.99
N LEU A 36 -11.25 -15.77 17.13
CA LEU A 36 -12.03 -15.89 18.36
C LEU A 36 -12.49 -17.35 18.57
N LYS A 37 -11.54 -18.29 18.44
CA LYS A 37 -11.56 -19.64 19.00
C LYS A 37 -10.39 -20.39 18.39
N ILE A 38 -9.41 -20.77 19.21
CA ILE A 38 -8.74 -22.08 19.24
C ILE A 38 -7.43 -21.93 20.04
N GLN A 39 -7.44 -22.56 21.22
CA GLN A 39 -6.32 -23.17 21.98
C GLN A 39 -5.18 -22.25 22.45
N SER A 40 -4.88 -22.08 23.75
CA SER A 40 -4.92 -23.05 24.87
C SER A 40 -4.41 -24.45 24.51
N SER A 41 -3.14 -24.58 24.13
CA SER A 41 -2.31 -25.75 24.48
C SER A 41 -0.86 -25.55 24.03
N VAL A 42 0.03 -25.42 25.03
CA VAL A 42 1.33 -26.09 25.18
C VAL A 42 2.25 -26.24 23.95
N GLY A 43 3.44 -25.64 24.08
CA GLY A 43 4.71 -26.30 23.75
C GLY A 43 5.36 -25.94 22.41
N PHE A 44 6.30 -24.99 22.44
CA PHE A 44 7.74 -25.20 22.19
C PHE A 44 8.43 -23.85 22.03
N ILE A 45 9.15 -23.44 23.07
CA ILE A 45 10.11 -22.33 23.00
C ILE A 45 11.36 -22.88 22.31
N ARG A 46 11.68 -22.36 21.12
CA ARG A 46 13.05 -22.37 20.59
C ARG A 46 13.57 -20.94 20.65
N THR A 47 14.36 -20.69 21.67
CA THR A 47 15.13 -19.46 21.82
C THR A 47 16.32 -19.52 20.87
N LEU A 48 16.37 -18.60 19.90
CA LEU A 48 17.60 -18.28 19.17
C LEU A 48 18.13 -16.95 19.70
N ALA A 49 19.17 -17.04 20.53
CA ALA A 49 20.11 -15.97 20.84
C ALA A 49 20.96 -15.68 19.56
N GLU A 50 21.52 -14.51 19.27
CA GLU A 50 21.83 -13.29 20.00
C GLU A 50 21.63 -12.10 19.03
N VAL A 51 21.06 -10.99 19.51
CA VAL A 51 20.98 -9.72 18.77
C VAL A 51 22.19 -8.88 19.12
N SER A 52 23.00 -8.51 18.12
CA SER A 52 24.07 -7.52 18.25
C SER A 52 23.46 -6.14 18.60
N PRO A 53 24.02 -5.36 19.55
CA PRO A 53 23.44 -4.09 20.00
C PRO A 53 23.42 -2.99 18.93
N ASN A 54 23.93 -3.26 17.73
CA ASN A 54 24.11 -2.26 16.67
C ASN A 54 22.99 -2.27 15.61
N ALA A 55 22.08 -3.25 15.64
CA ALA A 55 20.93 -3.28 14.74
C ALA A 55 19.84 -2.27 15.16
N ASP A 56 19.64 -2.09 16.47
CA ASP A 56 18.62 -1.18 17.01
C ASP A 56 18.95 0.30 16.74
N SER A 57 20.23 0.67 16.72
CA SER A 57 20.66 2.05 16.45
C SER A 57 20.44 2.47 14.98
N VAL A 58 20.51 1.50 14.05
CA VAL A 58 20.22 1.70 12.63
C VAL A 58 18.70 1.73 12.39
N TYR A 59 17.95 0.87 13.09
CA TYR A 59 16.49 0.79 13.00
C TYR A 59 15.79 2.01 13.61
N GLU A 60 16.31 2.55 14.71
CA GLU A 60 15.81 3.79 15.32
C GLU A 60 16.20 5.05 14.51
N LYS A 61 17.35 5.04 13.81
CA LYS A 61 17.69 6.10 12.84
C LYS A 61 16.75 6.17 11.63
N LEU A 62 16.07 5.08 11.29
CA LEU A 62 15.02 5.05 10.26
C LEU A 62 13.65 5.50 10.79
N LYS A 63 13.45 5.53 12.11
CA LYS A 63 12.13 5.68 12.73
C LYS A 63 11.68 7.13 12.94
N MET A 64 12.57 8.13 12.92
CA MET A 64 12.16 9.52 13.18
C MET A 64 12.94 10.58 12.38
N LYS A 65 13.09 10.41 11.06
CA LYS A 65 13.04 11.61 10.22
C LYS A 65 11.59 12.07 10.22
N LYS A 66 11.27 13.07 11.04
CA LYS A 66 10.03 13.86 10.92
C LYS A 66 9.78 14.06 9.43
N ILE A 67 8.74 13.43 8.91
CA ILE A 67 8.34 13.53 7.51
C ILE A 67 8.03 15.01 7.32
N LYS A 68 8.98 15.76 6.76
CA LYS A 68 8.74 17.13 6.35
C LYS A 68 7.67 17.02 5.29
N ARG A 69 6.49 17.59 5.55
CA ARG A 69 5.45 17.76 4.52
C ARG A 69 6.15 18.36 3.28
N PRO A 70 6.06 17.71 2.11
CA PRO A 70 6.57 18.29 0.88
C PRO A 70 5.95 19.68 0.72
N LYS A 71 6.78 20.64 0.30
CA LYS A 71 6.30 21.93 -0.18
C LYS A 71 5.35 21.63 -1.34
N THR A 72 4.07 21.95 -1.14
CA THR A 72 3.01 22.07 -2.17
C THR A 72 3.24 21.18 -3.39
N CYS A 73 2.55 20.05 -3.42
CA CYS A 73 2.35 19.28 -4.64
C CYS A 73 1.71 20.23 -5.65
N ALA A 74 2.52 20.76 -6.57
CA ALA A 74 2.00 21.61 -7.62
C ALA A 74 0.88 20.81 -8.29
N THR A 75 -0.29 21.40 -8.45
CA THR A 75 -1.37 20.87 -9.27
C THR A 75 -0.79 20.59 -10.66
N TYR A 76 -0.30 19.37 -10.85
CA TYR A 76 0.21 18.82 -12.10
C TYR A 76 -1.00 18.59 -12.99
N LYS A 77 -1.57 19.70 -13.45
CA LYS A 77 -2.63 19.73 -14.43
C LYS A 77 -2.02 19.24 -15.74
N ALA A 78 -2.34 17.98 -16.08
CA ALA A 78 -2.45 17.45 -17.43
C ALA A 78 -1.23 17.54 -18.38
N ILE A 79 0.02 17.51 -17.87
CA ILE A 79 1.14 17.10 -18.73
C ILE A 79 1.32 15.60 -18.52
N LEU A 80 0.84 14.83 -19.49
CA LEU A 80 1.05 13.39 -19.53
C LEU A 80 2.54 13.11 -19.65
N GLN A 81 3.10 12.48 -18.62
CA GLN A 81 4.54 12.29 -18.51
C GLN A 81 5.04 11.20 -19.46
N TYR A 82 6.33 11.28 -19.79
CA TYR A 82 7.06 10.23 -20.53
C TYR A 82 6.45 9.86 -21.91
N GLY A 83 5.74 10.80 -22.55
CA GLY A 83 5.12 10.59 -23.87
C GLY A 83 3.83 9.76 -23.83
N CYS A 84 3.18 9.69 -22.67
CA CYS A 84 1.84 9.10 -22.56
C CYS A 84 0.79 9.99 -23.22
N ASN A 85 -0.24 9.36 -23.77
CA ASN A 85 -1.45 10.01 -24.27
C ASN A 85 -2.63 9.64 -23.35
N GLU A 86 -3.74 10.37 -23.42
CA GLU A 86 -4.92 10.09 -22.60
C GLU A 86 -5.43 8.65 -22.80
N SER A 87 -5.40 8.17 -24.04
CA SER A 87 -5.78 6.79 -24.39
C SER A 87 -4.90 5.72 -23.73
N ASP A 88 -3.68 6.05 -23.32
CA ASP A 88 -2.82 5.14 -22.57
C ASP A 88 -3.28 4.97 -21.12
N LEU A 89 -3.90 6.00 -20.53
CA LEU A 89 -4.23 6.09 -19.10
C LEU A 89 -5.74 6.01 -18.79
N ASN A 90 -6.58 6.02 -19.82
CA ASN A 90 -8.04 5.98 -19.72
C ASN A 90 -8.64 4.59 -19.94
N LYS A 91 -7.83 3.53 -19.95
CA LYS A 91 -8.35 2.16 -20.06
C LYS A 91 -8.95 1.75 -18.72
N ASP A 92 -10.04 1.00 -18.78
CA ASP A 92 -10.54 0.28 -17.62
C ASP A 92 -9.94 -1.12 -17.66
N LEU A 93 -9.03 -1.39 -16.73
CA LEU A 93 -8.33 -2.66 -16.63
C LEU A 93 -8.82 -3.42 -15.40
N SER A 94 -9.03 -4.72 -15.56
CA SER A 94 -9.23 -5.65 -14.46
C SER A 94 -7.98 -5.71 -13.57
N ASN A 95 -8.13 -6.23 -12.36
CA ASN A 95 -6.98 -6.36 -11.46
C ASN A 95 -5.91 -7.29 -12.07
N GLU A 96 -6.35 -8.38 -12.70
CA GLU A 96 -5.51 -9.35 -13.41
C GLU A 96 -4.74 -8.67 -14.56
N GLU A 97 -5.43 -7.89 -15.39
CA GLU A 97 -4.81 -7.15 -16.48
C GLU A 97 -3.75 -6.15 -15.97
N VAL A 98 -4.00 -5.50 -14.82
CA VAL A 98 -3.01 -4.63 -14.18
C VAL A 98 -1.76 -5.41 -13.77
N PHE A 99 -1.89 -6.63 -13.23
CA PHE A 99 -0.73 -7.47 -12.91
C PHE A 99 0.05 -7.88 -14.15
N ASP A 100 -0.65 -8.27 -15.21
CA ASP A 100 -0.03 -8.76 -16.44
C ASP A 100 0.89 -7.73 -17.12
N LEU A 101 0.64 -6.43 -16.91
CA LEU A 101 1.50 -5.35 -17.38
C LEU A 101 2.96 -5.50 -16.93
N PHE A 102 3.19 -6.04 -15.73
CA PHE A 102 4.52 -6.14 -15.14
C PHE A 102 4.92 -7.53 -14.65
N MET A 103 4.03 -8.52 -14.63
CA MET A 103 4.36 -9.88 -14.20
C MET A 103 5.07 -10.73 -15.28
N ASN A 104 5.05 -10.28 -16.53
CA ASN A 104 5.76 -10.93 -17.63
C ASN A 104 7.29 -10.74 -17.56
N PHE A 105 8.02 -11.78 -17.99
CA PHE A 105 9.47 -11.70 -18.14
C PHE A 105 9.87 -10.86 -19.35
N GLY A 106 10.94 -10.09 -19.22
CA GLY A 106 11.52 -9.35 -20.33
C GLY A 106 12.03 -7.98 -19.91
N SER A 107 11.99 -7.06 -20.86
CA SER A 107 12.33 -5.65 -20.65
C SER A 107 11.19 -4.78 -21.14
N PHE A 108 11.03 -3.62 -20.51
CA PHE A 108 10.19 -2.56 -21.04
C PHE A 108 10.81 -1.97 -22.31
N SER A 109 9.97 -1.58 -23.25
CA SER A 109 10.35 -0.84 -24.46
C SER A 109 10.92 0.54 -24.13
N GLY A 110 10.39 1.21 -23.10
CA GLY A 110 10.85 2.53 -22.69
C GLY A 110 10.22 3.03 -21.39
N LYS A 111 10.53 4.29 -21.04
CA LYS A 111 10.01 4.98 -19.84
C LYS A 111 8.48 5.04 -19.84
N LYS A 112 7.88 5.23 -21.03
CA LYS A 112 6.43 5.23 -21.24
C LYS A 112 5.75 3.98 -20.70
N GLU A 113 6.22 2.80 -21.10
CA GLU A 113 5.61 1.52 -20.68
C GLU A 113 5.75 1.30 -19.16
N ILE A 114 6.91 1.66 -18.59
CA ILE A 114 7.13 1.62 -17.13
C ILE A 114 6.12 2.50 -16.39
N TYR A 115 5.95 3.74 -16.87
CA TYR A 115 5.03 4.70 -16.28
C TYR A 115 3.58 4.22 -16.38
N ILE A 116 3.16 3.70 -17.54
CA ILE A 116 1.81 3.13 -17.73
C ILE A 116 1.57 1.97 -16.75
N SER A 117 2.51 1.03 -16.63
CA SER A 117 2.40 -0.09 -15.68
C SER A 117 2.28 0.41 -14.24
N PHE A 118 3.09 1.40 -13.85
CA PHE A 118 3.02 1.99 -12.53
C PHE A 118 1.70 2.72 -12.27
N TYR A 119 1.22 3.51 -13.24
CA TYR A 119 -0.01 4.28 -13.14
C TYR A 119 -1.21 3.38 -12.83
N TYR A 120 -1.37 2.29 -13.59
CA TYR A 120 -2.46 1.34 -13.35
C TYR A 120 -2.31 0.61 -12.02
N TYR A 121 -1.07 0.28 -11.63
CA TYR A 121 -0.82 -0.31 -10.31
C TYR A 121 -1.16 0.66 -9.17
N ASN A 122 -0.80 1.94 -9.30
CA ASN A 122 -1.17 2.96 -8.31
C ASN A 122 -2.69 3.13 -8.22
N LYS A 123 -3.39 3.16 -9.36
CA LYS A 123 -4.86 3.19 -9.41
C LYS A 123 -5.47 2.01 -8.64
N LEU A 124 -4.88 0.81 -8.75
CA LEU A 124 -5.28 -0.35 -7.94
C LEU A 124 -5.08 -0.14 -6.44
N LEU A 125 -3.94 0.43 -6.02
CA LEU A 125 -3.69 0.74 -4.60
C LEU A 125 -4.67 1.80 -4.06
N VAL A 126 -5.02 2.80 -4.85
CA VAL A 126 -6.06 3.79 -4.50
C VAL A 126 -7.42 3.10 -4.30
N LYS A 127 -7.78 2.10 -5.13
CA LYS A 127 -8.99 1.29 -4.90
C LYS A 127 -8.94 0.59 -3.53
N PHE A 128 -7.81 -0.02 -3.16
CA PHE A 128 -7.66 -0.65 -1.84
C PHE A 128 -7.71 0.35 -0.68
N TYR A 129 -7.14 1.54 -0.87
CA TYR A 129 -7.25 2.63 0.10
C TYR A 129 -8.71 3.02 0.34
N ASN A 130 -9.51 3.15 -0.72
CA ASN A 130 -10.93 3.46 -0.60
C ASN A 130 -11.71 2.33 0.10
N ILE A 131 -11.38 1.07 -0.16
CA ILE A 131 -11.95 -0.08 0.58
C ILE A 131 -11.61 0.01 2.07
N MET A 132 -10.37 0.39 2.42
CA MET A 132 -9.97 0.63 3.81
C MET A 132 -10.79 1.75 4.46
N ILE A 133 -11.03 2.86 3.76
CA ILE A 133 -11.92 3.94 4.25
C ILE A 133 -13.33 3.43 4.53
N GLN A 134 -13.91 2.63 3.62
CA GLN A 134 -15.26 2.07 3.83
C GLN A 134 -15.31 1.15 5.06
N ARG A 135 -14.28 0.35 5.29
CA ARG A 135 -14.17 -0.48 6.51
C ARG A 135 -14.07 0.39 7.78
N LEU A 136 -13.27 1.46 7.75
CA LEU A 136 -13.19 2.44 8.84
C LEU A 136 -14.56 3.06 9.14
N LYS A 137 -15.29 3.49 8.10
CA LYS A 137 -16.63 4.07 8.23
C LYS A 137 -17.59 3.09 8.90
N ASN A 138 -17.64 1.86 8.40
CA ASN A 138 -18.51 0.83 8.95
C ASN A 138 -18.19 0.51 10.41
N ASN A 139 -16.90 0.43 10.77
CA ASN A 139 -16.49 0.21 12.15
C ASN A 139 -16.90 1.40 13.04
N PHE A 140 -16.71 2.63 12.57
CA PHE A 140 -17.13 3.84 13.29
C PHE A 140 -18.63 3.88 13.51
N THR A 141 -19.44 3.70 12.47
CA THR A 141 -20.90 3.72 12.56
C THR A 141 -21.41 2.63 13.52
N LYS A 142 -20.81 1.43 13.47
CA LYS A 142 -21.15 0.36 14.42
C LYS A 142 -20.84 0.76 15.86
N LEU A 143 -19.64 1.26 16.12
CA LEU A 143 -19.24 1.71 17.46
C LEU A 143 -20.08 2.87 17.97
N ALA A 144 -20.40 3.85 17.11
CA ALA A 144 -21.24 4.98 17.47
C ALA A 144 -22.67 4.55 17.82
N SER A 145 -23.23 3.58 17.10
CA SER A 145 -24.54 2.99 17.41
C SER A 145 -24.53 2.25 18.75
N GLU A 146 -23.45 1.55 19.10
CA GLU A 146 -23.30 0.85 20.39
C GLU A 146 -23.22 1.81 21.59
N HIS A 147 -22.87 3.07 21.34
CA HIS A 147 -22.73 4.13 22.33
C HIS A 147 -23.82 5.22 22.22
N GLU A 148 -24.88 4.97 21.44
CA GLU A 148 -26.03 5.88 21.26
C GLU A 148 -25.66 7.31 20.84
N ILE A 149 -24.55 7.48 20.10
CA ILE A 149 -24.14 8.80 19.61
C ILE A 149 -25.15 9.29 18.56
N SER A 150 -25.56 10.56 18.67
CA SER A 150 -26.47 11.20 17.71
C SER A 150 -25.91 11.20 16.29
N MET A 151 -26.79 11.09 15.28
CA MET A 151 -26.36 11.09 13.87
C MET A 151 -25.62 12.39 13.48
N GLU A 152 -25.98 13.53 14.08
CA GLU A 152 -25.31 14.81 13.85
C GLU A 152 -23.86 14.79 14.36
N ALA A 153 -23.62 14.30 15.57
CA ALA A 153 -22.28 14.14 16.11
C ALA A 153 -21.46 13.12 15.31
N GLN A 154 -22.09 12.03 14.83
CA GLN A 154 -21.45 11.08 13.94
C GLN A 154 -21.00 11.73 12.62
N SER A 155 -21.85 12.55 12.00
CA SER A 155 -21.53 13.24 10.75
C SER A 155 -20.34 14.18 10.92
N ASN A 156 -20.40 15.06 11.94
CA ASN A 156 -19.33 16.03 12.19
C ASN A 156 -17.97 15.36 12.42
N TYR A 157 -17.97 14.26 13.17
CA TYR A 157 -16.75 13.51 13.44
C TYR A 157 -16.22 12.79 12.19
N TRP A 158 -17.12 12.20 11.40
CA TRP A 158 -16.75 11.55 10.15
C TRP A 158 -16.19 12.54 9.13
N ASP A 159 -16.72 13.77 9.06
CA ASP A 159 -16.22 14.80 8.14
C ASP A 159 -14.76 15.19 8.44
N GLU A 160 -14.39 15.27 9.72
CA GLU A 160 -12.99 15.50 10.11
C GLU A 160 -12.09 14.33 9.66
N CYS A 161 -12.55 13.11 9.88
CA CYS A 161 -11.87 11.88 9.45
C CYS A 161 -11.68 11.84 7.93
N GLU A 162 -12.77 12.06 7.18
CA GLU A 162 -12.75 12.01 5.72
C GLU A 162 -11.82 13.09 5.13
N LYS A 163 -11.79 14.28 5.73
CA LYS A 163 -10.86 15.35 5.33
C LYS A 163 -9.40 14.95 5.52
N ASP A 164 -9.04 14.37 6.67
CA ASP A 164 -7.68 13.88 6.93
C ASP A 164 -7.30 12.71 6.00
N LEU A 165 -8.24 11.80 5.73
CA LEU A 165 -8.05 10.69 4.79
C LEU A 165 -7.81 11.20 3.36
N ARG A 166 -8.60 12.18 2.88
CA ARG A 166 -8.37 12.83 1.58
C ARG A 166 -6.97 13.46 1.49
N ASN A 167 -6.60 14.28 2.48
CA ASN A 167 -5.27 14.91 2.52
C ASN A 167 -4.14 13.87 2.54
N THR A 168 -4.35 12.75 3.24
CA THR A 168 -3.37 11.67 3.31
C THR A 168 -3.23 10.97 1.96
N LEU A 169 -4.34 10.70 1.26
CA LEU A 169 -4.32 10.12 -0.08
C LEU A 169 -3.60 11.04 -1.08
N GLU A 170 -3.86 12.35 -1.04
CA GLU A 170 -3.14 13.33 -1.86
C GLU A 170 -1.64 13.27 -1.61
N PHE A 171 -1.22 13.30 -0.34
CA PHE A 171 0.19 13.17 0.04
C PHE A 171 0.80 11.85 -0.48
N MET A 172 0.11 10.73 -0.29
CA MET A 172 0.58 9.43 -0.77
C MET A 172 0.71 9.40 -2.30
N ASN A 173 -0.21 10.00 -3.04
CA ASN A 173 -0.11 10.10 -4.50
C ASN A 173 1.08 10.95 -4.94
N CYS A 174 1.38 12.06 -4.24
CA CYS A 174 2.56 12.87 -4.52
C CYS A 174 3.87 12.09 -4.26
N GLU A 175 3.99 11.42 -3.11
CA GLU A 175 5.13 10.54 -2.82
C GLU A 175 5.29 9.42 -3.84
N SER A 176 4.16 8.89 -4.33
CA SER A 176 4.12 7.83 -5.33
C SER A 176 4.68 8.33 -6.67
N GLN A 177 4.31 9.54 -7.07
CA GLN A 177 4.82 10.21 -8.25
C GLN A 177 6.34 10.45 -8.15
N GLU A 178 6.82 11.00 -7.04
CA GLU A 178 8.26 11.22 -6.82
C GLU A 178 9.07 9.91 -6.86
N ARG A 179 8.49 8.82 -6.34
CA ARG A 179 9.12 7.50 -6.37
C ARG A 179 9.24 6.95 -7.78
N ILE A 180 8.20 7.04 -8.60
CA ILE A 180 8.26 6.54 -9.98
C ILE A 180 9.19 7.40 -10.83
N ASP A 181 9.19 8.72 -10.65
CA ASP A 181 10.10 9.63 -11.36
C ASP A 181 11.55 9.30 -11.02
N SER A 182 11.85 9.19 -9.71
CA SER A 182 13.18 8.77 -9.26
C SER A 182 13.54 7.37 -9.74
N TYR A 183 12.59 6.43 -9.83
CA TYR A 183 12.86 5.10 -10.35
C TYR A 183 13.25 5.18 -11.83
N ILE A 184 12.42 5.83 -12.64
CA ILE A 184 12.57 5.97 -14.09
C ILE A 184 13.89 6.68 -14.45
N ASP A 185 14.27 7.73 -13.72
CA ASP A 185 15.48 8.49 -14.00
C ASP A 185 16.76 7.77 -13.58
N LYS A 186 16.72 7.00 -12.50
CA LYS A 186 17.84 6.15 -12.07
C LYS A 186 17.89 4.82 -12.82
N CYS A 187 16.86 4.50 -13.61
CA CYS A 187 16.72 3.22 -14.28
C CYS A 187 17.70 3.10 -15.48
N ARG A 188 18.91 2.61 -15.21
CA ARG A 188 19.87 2.28 -16.29
C ARG A 188 19.47 1.04 -17.10
N SER A 189 18.63 0.19 -16.56
CA SER A 189 18.21 -1.08 -17.17
C SER A 189 16.70 -1.19 -17.17
N LYS A 190 16.10 -1.34 -18.34
CA LYS A 190 14.64 -1.48 -18.53
C LYS A 190 14.10 -2.86 -18.10
N SER A 191 14.76 -3.53 -17.16
CA SER A 191 14.41 -4.90 -16.76
C SER A 191 13.08 -4.95 -16.01
N LYS A 192 12.15 -5.82 -16.46
CA LYS A 192 10.88 -6.04 -15.77
C LYS A 192 11.08 -6.62 -14.37
N LEU A 193 12.09 -7.46 -14.14
CA LEU A 193 12.43 -8.00 -12.81
C LEU A 193 12.76 -6.90 -11.78
N ARG A 194 13.53 -5.87 -12.18
CA ARG A 194 13.85 -4.75 -11.29
C ARG A 194 12.61 -3.93 -10.95
N PHE A 195 11.73 -3.77 -11.93
CA PHE A 195 10.48 -3.07 -11.73
C PHE A 195 9.53 -3.87 -10.83
N GLN A 196 9.43 -5.19 -11.00
CA GLN A 196 8.67 -6.06 -10.11
C GLN A 196 9.14 -5.90 -8.65
N LEU A 197 10.45 -5.95 -8.41
CA LEU A 197 11.01 -5.69 -7.08
C LEU A 197 10.62 -4.31 -6.55
N PHE A 198 10.71 -3.27 -7.39
CA PHE A 198 10.25 -1.93 -7.04
C PHE A 198 8.75 -1.91 -6.65
N ILE A 199 7.89 -2.58 -7.42
CA ILE A 199 6.45 -2.70 -7.16
C ILE A 199 6.17 -3.43 -5.84
N ILE A 200 6.92 -4.49 -5.51
CA ILE A 200 6.82 -5.19 -4.22
C ILE A 200 7.09 -4.23 -3.06
N PHE A 201 8.22 -3.52 -3.09
CA PHE A 201 8.58 -2.58 -2.02
C PHE A 201 7.60 -1.42 -1.93
N TYR A 202 7.13 -0.94 -3.08
CA TYR A 202 6.13 0.09 -3.17
C TYR A 202 4.79 -0.33 -2.54
N ARG A 203 4.36 -1.58 -2.77
CA ARG A 203 3.18 -2.15 -2.12
C ARG A 203 3.34 -2.24 -0.60
N ILE A 204 4.48 -2.72 -0.13
CA ILE A 204 4.78 -2.81 1.32
C ILE A 204 4.69 -1.41 1.96
N PHE A 205 5.23 -0.40 1.28
CA PHE A 205 5.13 1.00 1.72
C PHE A 205 3.66 1.46 1.84
N TRP A 206 2.84 1.21 0.82
CA TRP A 206 1.41 1.56 0.85
C TRP A 206 0.66 0.84 1.97
N ASN A 207 0.85 -0.47 2.11
CA ASN A 207 0.21 -1.27 3.14
C ASN A 207 0.53 -0.73 4.54
N LYS A 208 1.81 -0.45 4.82
CA LYS A 208 2.22 0.11 6.11
C LYS A 208 1.58 1.48 6.39
N TYR A 209 1.44 2.32 5.37
CA TYR A 209 0.71 3.58 5.51
C TYR A 209 -0.76 3.37 5.83
N MET A 210 -1.44 2.48 5.10
CA MET A 210 -2.84 2.16 5.32
C MET A 210 -3.08 1.57 6.73
N GLU A 211 -2.22 0.67 7.19
CA GLU A 211 -2.28 0.09 8.53
C GLU A 211 -2.14 1.18 9.62
N ASN A 212 -1.20 2.11 9.46
CA ASN A 212 -1.01 3.21 10.40
C ASN A 212 -2.23 4.16 10.44
N ILE A 213 -2.83 4.45 9.28
CA ILE A 213 -4.02 5.30 9.17
C ILE A 213 -5.21 4.61 9.84
N GLU A 214 -5.43 3.34 9.54
CA GLU A 214 -6.50 2.53 10.12
C GLU A 214 -6.34 2.43 11.64
N ALA A 215 -5.13 2.18 12.15
CA ALA A 215 -4.84 2.15 13.58
C ALA A 215 -5.04 3.52 14.25
N LYS A 216 -4.58 4.62 13.63
CA LYS A 216 -4.75 5.99 14.13
C LYS A 216 -6.24 6.31 14.31
N TRP A 217 -7.05 6.08 13.29
CA TRP A 217 -8.46 6.45 13.31
C TRP A 217 -9.30 5.54 14.19
N ASN A 218 -9.06 4.22 14.17
CA ASN A 218 -9.69 3.31 15.12
C ASN A 218 -9.42 3.73 16.57
N LYS A 219 -8.17 4.05 16.91
CA LYS A 219 -7.82 4.55 18.25
C LYS A 219 -8.54 5.87 18.59
N LYS A 220 -8.63 6.80 17.65
CA LYS A 220 -9.32 8.08 17.85
C LYS A 220 -10.82 7.84 18.10
N PHE A 221 -11.48 7.00 17.29
CA PHE A 221 -12.87 6.61 17.50
C PHE A 221 -13.10 6.08 18.92
N TYR A 222 -12.30 5.09 19.36
CA TYR A 222 -12.44 4.51 20.70
C TYR A 222 -12.27 5.52 21.84
N ASN A 223 -11.33 6.46 21.71
CA ASN A 223 -11.08 7.44 22.77
C ASN A 223 -12.22 8.46 22.89
N GLU A 224 -12.75 8.94 21.77
CA GLU A 224 -13.83 9.92 21.76
C GLU A 224 -15.15 9.32 22.26
N LEU A 225 -15.44 8.08 21.86
CA LEU A 225 -16.59 7.31 22.39
C LEU A 225 -16.50 7.06 23.90
N LYS A 226 -15.27 6.90 24.42
CA LYS A 226 -15.07 6.75 25.86
C LYS A 226 -15.38 8.05 26.59
N ASN A 227 -14.99 9.21 26.04
CA ASN A 227 -15.21 10.50 26.68
C ASN A 227 -16.68 10.92 26.66
N LEU A 228 -17.41 10.63 25.57
CA LEU A 228 -18.84 10.92 25.43
C LEU A 228 -19.76 10.06 26.32
N LYS A 229 -19.26 8.99 26.94
CA LYS A 229 -20.03 8.13 27.86
C LYS A 229 -20.03 8.64 29.32
N TYR A 230 -19.23 9.66 29.63
CA TYR A 230 -19.09 10.21 31.00
C TYR A 230 -19.60 11.67 31.13
N GLU A 231 -20.29 12.18 30.12
CA GLU A 231 -21.11 13.39 30.19
C GLU A 231 -22.59 13.00 30.27
#